data_AF-A0A975CVY4-F1
#
_entry.id   AF-A0A975CVY4-F1
#
_cell.length_a   1.000
_cell.length_b   1.000
_cell.length_c   1.000
_cell.angle_alpha   90.00
_cell.angle_beta   90.00
_cell.angle_gamma   90.00
#
_symmetry.space_group_name_H-M   'P 1'
#
loop_
_entity.id
_entity.type
_entity.pdbx_description
1 polymer ?
#
loop_
_entity_poly.entity_id
_entity_poly.type
_entity_poly.pdbx_seq_one_letter_code
_entity_poly.pdbx_strand_id
1 'polypeptide(L)'
;MKKLFSLVLALAMLLTAAFAIAEGSKEEPTIGGDVSGVPMEFIADTEESAAAIKAFADAKEAGDVLAPLPDDVKAKIPEGFATISEMVTAKLDGEIDNLPDEVVMNVMFETPYSDGQKVIVLIGILPENAEEEIEWQAFDGVGKADGSVDVTVPKAVFEKVQTNPFLIGVISE
;
A
#
# COMPACT_ATOMS: atom_id res chain seq x y z
N MET A 1 11.29 -42.26 -54.18
CA MET A 1 12.29 -41.88 -53.16
C MET A 1 11.59 -41.09 -52.06
N LYS A 2 11.73 -41.53 -50.80
CA LYS A 2 11.59 -40.83 -49.50
C LYS A 2 10.39 -39.85 -49.34
N LYS A 3 9.29 -40.27 -48.71
CA LYS A 3 8.97 -40.14 -47.26
C LYS A 3 9.12 -38.71 -46.72
N LEU A 4 8.03 -38.13 -46.22
CA LEU A 4 7.89 -37.40 -44.94
C LEU A 4 6.70 -36.44 -45.01
N PHE A 5 5.65 -36.65 -44.21
CA PHE A 5 4.84 -35.56 -43.65
C PHE A 5 4.16 -36.07 -42.37
N SER A 6 4.83 -35.81 -41.24
CA SER A 6 4.21 -35.59 -39.93
C SER A 6 4.24 -34.07 -39.73
N LEU A 7 3.08 -33.43 -39.56
CA LEU A 7 2.41 -33.11 -38.28
C LEU A 7 2.90 -31.74 -37.76
N VAL A 8 2.00 -31.05 -37.02
CA VAL A 8 2.19 -29.85 -36.19
C VAL A 8 1.91 -28.55 -36.95
N LEU A 9 1.07 -27.60 -36.52
CA LEU A 9 0.12 -27.45 -35.40
C LEU A 9 -0.64 -26.13 -35.66
N ALA A 10 -1.90 -26.08 -35.21
CA ALA A 10 -2.86 -24.99 -35.38
C ALA A 10 -2.29 -23.61 -34.95
N LEU A 11 -2.31 -22.63 -35.85
CA LEU A 11 -3.35 -21.60 -36.00
C LEU A 11 -3.43 -20.62 -34.81
N ALA A 12 -2.53 -19.65 -34.80
CA ALA A 12 -2.74 -18.37 -34.13
C ALA A 12 -3.32 -17.39 -35.16
N MET A 13 -4.58 -16.98 -34.99
CA MET A 13 -5.13 -15.84 -35.74
C MET A 13 -5.26 -14.64 -34.81
N LEU A 14 -4.56 -13.58 -35.21
CA LEU A 14 -4.74 -12.21 -34.75
C LEU A 14 -6.20 -11.77 -34.88
N LEU A 15 -6.65 -10.94 -33.95
CA LEU A 15 -7.53 -9.84 -34.31
C LEU A 15 -7.02 -8.54 -33.71
N THR A 16 -6.40 -7.75 -34.58
CA THR A 16 -5.99 -6.37 -34.36
C THR A 16 -7.23 -5.48 -34.33
N ALA A 17 -7.38 -4.65 -33.30
CA ALA A 17 -8.17 -3.44 -33.36
C ALA A 17 -7.26 -2.27 -32.98
N ALA A 18 -6.73 -1.60 -33.99
CA ALA A 18 -6.05 -0.33 -33.84
C ALA A 18 -7.11 0.78 -33.81
N PHE A 19 -7.12 1.56 -32.74
CA PHE A 19 -7.67 2.92 -32.74
C PHE A 19 -6.57 3.85 -32.26
N ALA A 20 -6.10 4.71 -33.16
CA ALA A 20 -5.18 5.79 -32.86
C ALA A 20 -5.99 7.04 -32.53
N ILE A 21 -5.83 7.57 -31.32
CA ILE A 21 -6.14 8.96 -30.95
C ILE A 21 -4.98 9.45 -30.08
N ALA A 22 -4.55 10.68 -30.36
CA ALA A 22 -3.38 11.35 -29.81
C ALA A 22 -3.51 11.73 -28.31
N GLU A 23 -2.36 12.13 -27.75
CA GLU A 23 -2.15 12.89 -26.51
C GLU A 23 -1.93 12.10 -25.21
N GLY A 24 -0.70 12.24 -24.69
CA GLY A 24 -0.32 11.91 -23.32
C GLY A 24 -0.12 10.42 -23.06
N SER A 25 1.13 10.01 -22.86
CA SER A 25 1.40 8.80 -22.08
C SER A 25 0.82 9.03 -20.69
N LYS A 26 -0.45 8.70 -20.47
CA LYS A 26 -0.91 8.37 -19.12
C LYS A 26 -0.25 7.03 -18.82
N GLU A 27 0.89 7.10 -18.16
CA GLU A 27 1.35 5.98 -17.35
C GLU A 27 0.15 5.53 -16.54
N GLU A 28 -0.22 4.25 -16.66
CA GLU A 28 -1.13 3.65 -15.71
C GLU A 28 -0.53 3.92 -14.32
N PRO A 29 -1.31 4.43 -13.35
CA PRO A 29 -0.77 4.72 -12.04
C PRO A 29 -0.18 3.42 -11.49
N THR A 30 1.14 3.38 -11.34
CA THR A 30 1.82 2.27 -10.68
C THR A 30 1.44 2.35 -9.22
N ILE A 31 0.76 1.30 -8.73
CA ILE A 31 0.52 1.10 -7.30
C ILE A 31 1.89 1.12 -6.60
N GLY A 32 1.99 1.87 -5.50
CA GLY A 32 3.25 2.17 -4.83
C GLY A 32 3.22 3.56 -4.20
N GLY A 33 4.38 4.09 -3.87
CA GLY A 33 4.46 5.45 -3.35
C GLY A 33 5.88 5.96 -3.22
N ASP A 34 6.01 7.12 -2.59
CA ASP A 34 7.31 7.68 -2.25
C ASP A 34 7.25 8.39 -0.89
N VAL A 35 8.40 8.45 -0.24
CA VAL A 35 8.63 9.21 0.99
C VAL A 35 9.54 10.37 0.65
N SER A 36 8.96 11.50 0.28
CA SER A 36 9.69 12.73 -0.07
C SER A 36 10.79 12.49 -1.11
N GLY A 37 10.46 11.71 -2.14
CA GLY A 37 11.35 11.33 -3.23
C GLY A 37 12.16 10.06 -3.01
N VAL A 38 12.05 9.40 -1.85
CA VAL A 38 12.57 8.04 -1.64
C VAL A 38 11.52 7.03 -2.12
N PRO A 39 11.80 6.21 -3.14
CA PRO A 39 10.81 5.26 -3.65
C PRO A 39 10.38 4.25 -2.58
N MET A 40 9.12 3.87 -2.63
CA MET A 40 8.52 2.85 -1.79
C MET A 40 7.92 1.76 -2.67
N GLU A 41 8.29 0.51 -2.41
CA GLU A 41 7.83 -0.66 -3.16
C GLU A 41 6.83 -1.44 -2.31
N PHE A 42 5.67 -1.78 -2.88
CA PHE A 42 4.78 -2.77 -2.29
C PHE A 42 5.30 -4.16 -2.60
N ILE A 43 5.43 -4.98 -1.57
CA ILE A 43 6.02 -6.32 -1.65
C ILE A 43 5.01 -7.37 -1.24
N ALA A 44 5.34 -8.63 -1.51
CA ALA A 44 4.57 -9.75 -0.99
C ALA A 44 4.59 -9.75 0.54
N ASP A 45 3.48 -10.18 1.14
CA ASP A 45 3.34 -10.25 2.59
C ASP A 45 4.36 -11.21 3.21
N THR A 46 4.90 -10.80 4.35
CA THR A 46 5.64 -11.68 5.27
C THR A 46 4.65 -12.48 6.10
N GLU A 47 5.15 -13.43 6.90
CA GLU A 47 4.29 -14.18 7.83
C GLU A 47 3.60 -13.23 8.83
N GLU A 48 4.36 -12.29 9.37
CA GLU A 48 3.91 -11.30 10.35
C GLU A 48 2.91 -10.32 9.72
N SER A 49 3.20 -9.81 8.51
CA SER A 49 2.31 -8.86 7.85
C SER A 49 1.01 -9.52 7.38
N ALA A 50 1.09 -10.76 6.87
CA ALA A 50 -0.08 -11.56 6.52
C ALA A 50 -0.96 -11.86 7.74
N ALA A 51 -0.36 -12.17 8.89
CA ALA A 51 -1.10 -12.40 10.14
C ALA A 51 -1.84 -11.14 10.60
N ALA A 52 -1.21 -9.97 10.50
CA ALA A 52 -1.82 -8.69 10.83
C ALA A 52 -2.97 -8.34 9.88
N ILE A 53 -2.76 -8.46 8.56
CA ILE A 53 -3.80 -8.24 7.54
C ILE A 53 -5.00 -9.16 7.81
N LYS A 54 -4.74 -10.43 8.12
CA LYS A 54 -5.78 -11.38 8.51
C LYS A 54 -6.53 -10.94 9.77
N ALA A 55 -5.84 -10.45 10.79
CA ALA A 55 -6.49 -9.96 12.01
C ALA A 55 -7.46 -8.81 11.72
N PHE A 56 -7.09 -7.87 10.82
CA PHE A 56 -8.01 -6.82 10.37
C PHE A 56 -9.19 -7.33 9.54
N ALA A 57 -8.97 -8.33 8.69
CA ALA A 57 -10.06 -8.96 7.94
C ALA A 57 -11.07 -9.65 8.87
N ASP A 58 -10.58 -10.43 9.84
CA ASP A 58 -11.43 -11.11 10.83
C ASP A 58 -12.19 -10.10 11.72
N ALA A 59 -11.52 -9.02 12.10
CA ALA A 59 -12.11 -7.93 12.89
C ALA A 59 -13.21 -7.18 12.13
N LYS A 60 -13.01 -6.96 10.82
CA LYS A 60 -14.02 -6.40 9.91
C LYS A 60 -15.25 -7.31 9.83
N GLU A 61 -15.06 -8.63 9.71
CA GLU A 61 -16.18 -9.59 9.71
C GLU A 61 -16.94 -9.61 11.05
N ALA A 62 -16.24 -9.39 12.17
CA ALA A 62 -16.82 -9.28 13.50
C ALA A 62 -17.54 -7.94 13.76
N GLY A 63 -17.38 -6.94 12.87
CA GLY A 63 -18.00 -5.62 12.98
C GLY A 63 -17.23 -4.63 13.85
N ASP A 64 -15.97 -4.92 14.19
CA ASP A 64 -15.08 -4.03 14.95
C ASP A 64 -13.70 -3.99 14.28
N VAL A 65 -13.58 -3.27 13.16
CA VAL A 65 -12.34 -3.23 12.36
C VAL A 65 -11.12 -2.74 13.14
N LEU A 66 -11.35 -1.97 14.21
CA LEU A 66 -10.28 -1.39 15.00
C LEU A 66 -9.77 -2.35 16.07
N ALA A 67 -10.46 -3.46 16.35
CA ALA A 67 -10.10 -4.42 17.39
C ALA A 67 -8.60 -4.80 17.44
N PRO A 68 -7.89 -5.03 16.32
CA PRO A 68 -6.47 -5.41 16.32
C PRO A 68 -5.51 -4.29 16.76
N LEU A 69 -5.96 -3.04 16.82
CA LEU A 69 -5.11 -1.91 17.18
C LEU A 69 -4.95 -1.76 18.70
N PRO A 70 -3.80 -1.27 19.17
CA PRO A 70 -3.62 -0.82 20.55
C PRO A 70 -4.58 0.34 20.92
N ASP A 71 -4.96 0.44 22.19
CA ASP A 71 -5.93 1.44 22.68
C ASP A 71 -5.46 2.89 22.48
N ASP A 72 -4.16 3.15 22.59
CA ASP A 72 -3.57 4.46 22.37
C ASP A 72 -3.59 4.88 20.89
N VAL A 73 -3.55 3.91 19.97
CA VAL A 73 -3.74 4.15 18.53
C VAL A 73 -5.22 4.33 18.21
N LYS A 74 -6.11 3.50 18.78
CA LYS A 74 -7.56 3.67 18.66
C LYS A 74 -8.03 5.05 19.09
N ALA A 75 -7.47 5.58 20.18
CA ALA A 75 -7.81 6.91 20.70
C ALA A 75 -7.46 8.07 19.74
N LYS A 76 -6.59 7.85 18.74
CA LYS A 76 -6.24 8.83 17.71
C LYS A 76 -7.18 8.79 16.51
N ILE A 77 -7.98 7.74 16.37
CA ILE A 77 -8.87 7.55 15.23
C ILE A 77 -10.19 8.29 15.51
N PRO A 78 -10.63 9.21 14.62
CA PRO A 78 -11.88 9.94 14.82
C PRO A 78 -13.10 9.01 14.85
N GLU A 79 -14.14 9.41 15.58
CA GLU A 79 -15.42 8.69 15.57
C GLU A 79 -15.99 8.63 14.14
N GLY A 80 -16.51 7.46 13.76
CA GLY A 80 -17.03 7.21 12.42
C GLY A 80 -16.02 6.58 11.46
N PHE A 81 -14.71 6.68 11.72
CA PHE A 81 -13.67 6.06 10.89
C PHE A 81 -13.56 4.57 11.23
N ALA A 82 -14.28 3.74 10.48
CA ALA A 82 -14.43 2.31 10.75
C ALA A 82 -14.34 1.43 9.49
N THR A 83 -13.81 1.98 8.39
CA THR A 83 -13.62 1.23 7.15
C THR A 83 -12.14 1.13 6.82
N ILE A 84 -11.59 -0.08 6.81
CA ILE A 84 -10.29 -0.36 6.16
C ILE A 84 -10.58 -0.92 4.76
N SER A 85 -10.17 -0.16 3.76
CA SER A 85 -10.32 -0.52 2.34
C SER A 85 -9.19 -1.43 1.89
N GLU A 86 -7.97 -1.11 2.30
CA GLU A 86 -6.77 -1.78 1.85
C GLU A 86 -5.68 -1.69 2.92
N MET A 87 -4.88 -2.75 3.01
CA MET A 87 -3.68 -2.80 3.82
C MET A 87 -2.62 -3.59 3.04
N VAL A 88 -1.44 -3.01 2.91
CA VAL A 88 -0.36 -3.53 2.05
C VAL A 88 0.95 -3.59 2.82
N THR A 89 1.80 -4.53 2.44
CA THR A 89 3.18 -4.60 2.92
C THR A 89 4.08 -3.79 1.98
N ALA A 90 4.87 -2.89 2.54
CA ALA A 90 5.79 -2.02 1.81
C ALA A 90 7.22 -2.09 2.37
N LYS A 91 8.18 -1.66 1.55
CA LYS A 91 9.56 -1.37 1.99
C LYS A 91 10.06 -0.10 1.31
N LEU A 92 11.01 0.58 1.93
CA LEU A 92 11.72 1.69 1.30
C LEU A 92 12.81 1.15 0.35
N ASP A 93 12.98 1.80 -0.80
CA ASP A 93 14.06 1.55 -1.76
C ASP A 93 15.00 2.76 -1.82
N GLY A 94 15.69 3.02 -0.70
CA GLY A 94 16.67 4.10 -0.59
C GLY A 94 17.01 4.50 0.84
N GLU A 95 17.98 5.42 0.96
CA GLU A 95 18.40 5.99 2.24
C GLU A 95 17.55 7.22 2.60
N ILE A 96 17.22 7.36 3.88
CA ILE A 96 16.42 8.47 4.40
C ILE A 96 17.22 9.49 5.19
N ASP A 97 18.54 9.32 5.30
CA ASP A 97 19.42 10.10 6.18
C ASP A 97 19.33 11.61 5.94
N ASN A 98 19.11 12.01 4.69
CA ASN A 98 19.03 13.42 4.27
C ASN A 98 17.61 14.00 4.27
N LEU A 99 16.60 13.21 4.68
CA LEU A 99 15.23 13.70 4.78
C LEU A 99 15.05 14.64 5.98
N PRO A 100 14.11 15.62 5.89
CA PRO A 100 13.71 16.46 7.01
C PRO A 100 13.03 15.65 8.13
N ASP A 101 12.87 16.25 9.31
CA ASP A 101 12.27 15.59 10.49
C ASP A 101 10.80 15.17 10.28
N GLU A 102 10.09 15.87 9.40
CA GLU A 102 8.74 15.51 8.93
C GLU A 102 8.79 15.32 7.43
N VAL A 103 8.33 14.17 6.96
CA VAL A 103 8.35 13.78 5.55
C VAL A 103 6.94 13.55 5.06
N VAL A 104 6.69 13.96 3.82
CA VAL A 104 5.45 13.62 3.13
C VAL A 104 5.65 12.25 2.49
N MET A 105 4.78 11.32 2.83
CA MET A 105 4.61 10.07 2.13
C MET A 105 3.39 10.17 1.23
N ASN A 106 3.58 9.95 -0.07
CA ASN A 106 2.51 9.81 -1.04
C ASN A 106 2.30 8.32 -1.33
N VAL A 107 1.04 7.86 -1.29
CA VAL A 107 0.72 6.44 -1.49
C VAL A 107 -0.44 6.29 -2.47
N MET A 108 -0.22 5.52 -3.53
CA MET A 108 -1.22 5.10 -4.50
C MET A 108 -1.68 3.68 -4.19
N PHE A 109 -2.90 3.56 -3.68
CA PHE A 109 -3.60 2.30 -3.37
C PHE A 109 -4.44 1.82 -4.56
N GLU A 110 -4.92 0.57 -4.54
CA GLU A 110 -5.93 0.10 -5.49
C GLU A 110 -7.26 0.84 -5.30
N THR A 111 -7.62 1.12 -4.04
CA THR A 111 -8.78 1.96 -3.72
C THR A 111 -8.45 3.44 -3.92
N PRO A 112 -9.10 4.16 -4.86
CA PRO A 112 -8.84 5.57 -5.05
C PRO A 112 -9.54 6.42 -3.98
N TYR A 113 -8.87 7.47 -3.53
CA TYR A 113 -9.40 8.44 -2.56
C TYR A 113 -9.76 9.77 -3.24
N SER A 114 -10.84 10.39 -2.82
CA SER A 114 -11.28 11.67 -3.41
C SER A 114 -10.38 12.82 -2.97
N ASP A 115 -10.21 13.83 -3.82
CA ASP A 115 -9.45 15.04 -3.49
C ASP A 115 -10.02 15.71 -2.22
N GLY A 116 -9.16 15.91 -1.22
CA GLY A 116 -9.53 16.47 0.08
C GLY A 116 -10.25 15.51 1.02
N GLN A 117 -10.45 14.24 0.65
CA GLN A 117 -11.02 13.23 1.54
C GLN A 117 -10.10 13.00 2.74
N LYS A 118 -10.64 13.16 3.95
CA LYS A 118 -9.90 12.84 5.17
C LYS A 118 -9.82 11.34 5.37
N VAL A 119 -8.63 10.86 5.70
CA VAL A 119 -8.36 9.46 6.02
C VAL A 119 -7.40 9.38 7.19
N ILE A 120 -7.34 8.23 7.85
CA ILE A 120 -6.26 7.91 8.78
C ILE A 120 -5.34 6.88 8.13
N VAL A 121 -4.07 7.23 8.00
CA VAL A 121 -3.04 6.29 7.55
C VAL A 121 -2.47 5.56 8.76
N LEU A 122 -2.58 4.25 8.75
CA LEU A 122 -1.93 3.36 9.69
C LEU A 122 -0.57 2.95 9.16
N ILE A 123 0.46 3.05 9.99
CA ILE A 123 1.78 2.48 9.76
C ILE A 123 2.01 1.41 10.82
N GLY A 124 2.19 0.17 10.40
CA GLY A 124 2.55 -0.95 11.26
C GLY A 124 4.01 -1.30 11.08
N ILE A 125 4.85 -1.00 12.07
CA ILE A 125 6.27 -1.32 12.06
C ILE A 125 6.41 -2.78 12.47
N LEU A 126 6.84 -3.63 11.52
CA LEU A 126 7.02 -5.04 11.79
C LEU A 126 8.20 -5.24 12.75
N PRO A 127 8.07 -6.15 13.71
CA PRO A 127 9.14 -6.42 14.65
C PRO A 127 10.31 -7.14 13.95
N GLU A 128 11.52 -6.93 14.45
CA GLU A 128 12.69 -7.72 14.01
C GLU A 128 12.65 -9.16 14.53
N ASN A 129 11.89 -9.39 15.61
CA ASN A 129 11.73 -10.68 16.26
C ASN A 129 10.23 -11.05 16.33
N ALA A 130 9.89 -12.27 15.91
CA ALA A 130 8.51 -12.77 15.90
C ALA A 130 7.84 -12.85 17.29
N GLU A 131 8.60 -12.71 18.38
CA GLU A 131 8.05 -12.64 19.75
C GLU A 131 7.56 -11.23 20.14
N GLU A 132 7.88 -10.21 19.35
CA GLU A 132 7.46 -8.82 19.60
C GLU A 132 6.17 -8.48 18.84
N GLU A 133 5.41 -7.51 19.36
CA GLU A 133 4.19 -7.03 18.72
C GLU A 133 4.49 -5.96 17.67
N ILE A 134 3.63 -5.84 16.66
CA ILE A 134 3.71 -4.78 15.65
C ILE A 134 3.46 -3.43 16.33
N GLU A 135 4.39 -2.49 16.17
CA GLU A 135 4.22 -1.13 16.65
C GLU A 135 3.35 -0.34 15.65
N TRP A 136 2.12 -0.06 16.04
CA TRP A 136 1.16 0.70 15.23
C TRP A 136 1.25 2.20 15.50
N GLN A 137 1.20 2.99 14.43
CA GLN A 137 1.05 4.44 14.51
C GLN A 137 -0.03 4.90 13.52
N ALA A 138 -0.78 5.93 13.92
CA ALA A 138 -1.87 6.50 13.13
C ALA A 138 -1.58 7.97 12.83
N PHE A 139 -1.81 8.37 11.58
CA PHE A 139 -1.53 9.71 11.06
C PHE A 139 -2.70 10.23 10.24
N ASP A 140 -2.93 11.54 10.30
CA ASP A 140 -3.91 12.20 9.45
C ASP A 140 -3.41 12.22 8.00
N GLY A 141 -4.20 11.65 7.09
CA GLY A 141 -3.96 11.67 5.66
C GLY A 141 -5.04 12.43 4.90
N VAL A 142 -4.72 12.80 3.67
CA VAL A 142 -5.64 13.47 2.76
C VAL A 142 -5.57 12.87 1.36
N GLY A 143 -6.73 12.48 0.83
CA GLY A 143 -6.86 12.05 -0.57
C GLY A 143 -6.54 13.19 -1.53
N LYS A 144 -5.98 12.84 -2.68
CA LYS A 144 -5.50 13.76 -3.72
C LYS A 144 -6.29 13.56 -5.01
N ALA A 145 -6.27 14.56 -5.89
CA ALA A 145 -6.98 14.52 -7.17
C ALA A 145 -6.59 13.38 -8.12
N ASP A 146 -5.41 12.78 -7.94
CA ASP A 146 -4.94 11.62 -8.70
C ASP A 146 -5.37 10.28 -8.09
N GLY A 147 -6.07 10.28 -6.95
CA GLY A 147 -6.51 9.08 -6.25
C GLY A 147 -5.57 8.63 -5.13
N SER A 148 -4.38 9.22 -5.01
CA SER A 148 -3.41 8.91 -3.95
C SER A 148 -3.80 9.51 -2.60
N VAL A 149 -3.07 9.14 -1.55
CA VAL A 149 -3.14 9.72 -0.22
C VAL A 149 -1.79 10.35 0.12
N ASP A 150 -1.81 11.62 0.53
CA ASP A 150 -0.68 12.25 1.19
C ASP A 150 -0.82 12.13 2.70
N VAL A 151 0.28 11.84 3.37
CA VAL A 151 0.37 11.83 4.83
C VAL A 151 1.71 12.42 5.25
N THR A 152 1.70 13.26 6.29
CA THR A 152 2.93 13.76 6.91
C THR A 152 3.30 12.89 8.10
N VAL A 153 4.49 12.33 8.07
CA VAL A 153 4.95 11.33 9.05
C VAL A 153 6.34 11.75 9.56
N PRO A 154 6.62 11.62 10.86
CA PRO A 154 7.96 11.90 11.38
C PRO A 154 9.01 10.95 10.76
N LYS A 155 10.17 11.49 10.40
CA LYS A 155 11.31 10.71 9.90
C LYS A 155 11.68 9.54 10.81
N ALA A 156 11.57 9.72 12.12
CA ALA A 156 11.85 8.70 13.12
C ALA A 156 11.02 7.41 12.94
N VAL A 157 9.86 7.48 12.26
CA VAL A 157 9.08 6.29 11.88
C VAL A 157 9.79 5.54 10.76
N PHE A 158 10.28 6.24 9.74
CA PHE A 158 11.01 5.66 8.63
C PHE A 158 12.39 5.12 9.02
N GLU A 159 13.03 5.72 10.03
CA GLU A 159 14.28 5.20 10.61
C GLU A 159 14.10 3.79 11.20
N LYS A 160 12.91 3.47 11.70
CA LYS A 160 12.59 2.13 12.22
C LYS A 160 12.31 1.10 11.12
N VAL A 161 11.91 1.54 9.93
CA VAL A 161 11.52 0.67 8.81
C VAL A 161 12.48 0.76 7.62
N GLN A 162 13.62 1.43 7.78
CA GLN A 162 14.60 1.60 6.70
C GLN A 162 15.15 0.26 6.21
N THR A 163 15.30 -0.71 7.11
CA THR A 163 15.87 -2.03 6.81
C THR A 163 14.83 -3.16 6.82
N ASN A 164 13.60 -2.87 7.25
CA ASN A 164 12.57 -3.88 7.49
C ASN A 164 11.26 -3.49 6.78
N PRO A 165 10.50 -4.44 6.23
CA PRO A 165 9.18 -4.15 5.71
C PRO A 165 8.24 -3.59 6.78
N PHE A 166 7.21 -2.89 6.33
CA PHE A 166 6.19 -2.30 7.19
C PHE A 166 4.82 -2.37 6.52
N LEU A 167 3.77 -2.29 7.33
CA LEU A 167 2.39 -2.25 6.87
C LEU A 167 1.95 -0.81 6.67
N ILE A 168 1.20 -0.58 5.61
CA ILE A 168 0.47 0.67 5.39
C ILE A 168 -0.99 0.31 5.17
N GLY A 169 -1.88 0.92 5.94
CA GLY A 169 -3.32 0.80 5.75
C GLY A 169 -3.99 2.15 5.79
N VAL A 170 -5.20 2.23 5.24
CA VAL A 170 -6.01 3.45 5.29
C VAL A 170 -7.36 3.14 5.91
N ILE A 171 -7.69 3.90 6.96
CA ILE A 171 -9.02 3.93 7.56
C ILE A 171 -9.77 5.17 7.04
N SER A 172 -10.99 4.96 6.55
CA SER A 172 -11.93 6.03 6.23
C SER A 172 -13.21 5.92 7.07
N GLU A 173 -14.02 6.98 6.99
CA GLU A 173 -15.46 6.96 7.34
C GLU A 173 -16.20 5.83 6.62
#